data_AF-A0A7S2F0Z4-F1
#
_entry.id   AF-A0A7S2F0Z4-F1
#
_cell.length_a   1.000
_cell.length_b   1.000
_cell.length_c   1.000
_cell.angle_alpha   90.00
_cell.angle_beta   90.00
_cell.angle_gamma   90.00
#
_symmetry.space_group_name_H-M   'P 1'
#
loop_
_entity.id
_entity.type
_entity.pdbx_description
1 polymer ?
#
loop_
_entity_poly.entity_id
_entity_poly.type
_entity_poly.pdbx_seq_one_letter_code
_entity_poly.pdbx_strand_id
1 'polypeptide(L)'
;DHNAYLRFNKEPVDTAIKYLEGWFASPDSAELQLSINVGMNGARLSHNHARQYTYVRQTLYLWREIMGDMFRLWCLAEDDLLKRNSYYRLTDTGQGLNRVQAAPKVSSAMHGILNRCMHRLGGGWVGSSVVHLGDHNVPNALMFIDKYTQVPRILGPLIRVVEEVERACRSDAKVSAYVESVFGTVERCQKIIMCDFFKHAFDGSGADNFFDAGSCIDGRLTSAWNWCSKVEKKVYWPVFKLCGFAGFDGDFK
;
A
#
# COMPACT_ATOMS: atom_id res chain seq x y z
N ASP A 1 -8.41 14.67 17.13
CA ASP A 1 -7.26 14.47 18.05
C ASP A 1 -6.36 13.34 17.53
N HIS A 2 -5.26 13.04 18.22
CA HIS A 2 -4.31 11.97 17.88
C HIS A 2 -4.95 10.58 17.75
N ASN A 3 -5.91 10.24 18.62
CA ASN A 3 -6.56 8.94 18.61
C ASN A 3 -7.46 8.77 17.39
N ALA A 4 -8.20 9.84 17.01
CA ALA A 4 -8.96 9.86 15.78
C ALA A 4 -8.05 9.65 14.55
N TYR A 5 -6.88 10.30 14.52
CA TYR A 5 -5.91 10.10 13.43
C TYR A 5 -5.44 8.65 13.34
N LEU A 6 -5.01 8.05 14.46
CA LEU A 6 -4.57 6.66 14.46
C LEU A 6 -5.69 5.72 14.00
N ARG A 7 -6.93 5.97 14.42
CA ARG A 7 -8.08 5.21 13.96
C ARG A 7 -8.22 5.25 12.45
N PHE A 8 -8.30 6.43 11.84
CA PHE A 8 -8.51 6.53 10.40
C PHE A 8 -7.32 6.07 9.55
N ASN A 9 -6.09 6.21 10.05
CA ASN A 9 -4.90 6.01 9.22
C ASN A 9 -4.19 4.67 9.47
N LYS A 10 -4.23 4.16 10.71
CA LYS A 10 -3.56 2.93 11.10
C LYS A 10 -4.49 1.72 11.11
N GLU A 11 -5.76 1.89 11.49
CA GLU A 11 -6.73 0.78 11.58
C GLU A 11 -6.90 0.03 10.25
N PRO A 12 -7.00 0.69 9.08
CA PRO A 12 -7.07 -0.04 7.80
C PRO A 12 -5.83 -0.90 7.53
N VAL A 13 -4.65 -0.47 7.99
CA VAL A 13 -3.40 -1.24 7.88
C VAL A 13 -3.46 -2.45 8.81
N ASP A 14 -3.88 -2.25 10.06
CA ASP A 14 -4.06 -3.34 11.03
C ASP A 14 -5.07 -4.38 10.53
N THR A 15 -6.18 -3.96 9.91
CA THR A 15 -7.17 -4.87 9.32
C THR A 15 -6.62 -5.60 8.10
N ALA A 16 -5.86 -4.94 7.23
CA ALA A 16 -5.18 -5.61 6.12
C ALA A 16 -4.19 -6.68 6.61
N ILE A 17 -3.44 -6.41 7.70
CA ILE A 17 -2.56 -7.40 8.34
C ILE A 17 -3.37 -8.60 8.84
N LYS A 18 -4.51 -8.37 9.53
CA LYS A 18 -5.39 -9.45 9.99
C LYS A 18 -5.88 -10.33 8.85
N TYR A 19 -6.30 -9.76 7.73
CA TYR A 19 -6.71 -10.55 6.55
C TYR A 19 -5.54 -11.31 5.94
N LEU A 20 -4.37 -10.69 5.84
CA LEU A 20 -3.16 -11.37 5.35
C LEU A 20 -2.84 -12.60 6.21
N GLU A 21 -2.70 -12.40 7.51
CA GLU A 21 -2.31 -13.45 8.46
C GLU A 21 -3.41 -14.51 8.64
N GLY A 22 -4.68 -14.11 8.62
CA GLY A 22 -5.82 -15.00 8.83
C GLY A 22 -6.20 -15.84 7.61
N TRP A 23 -6.06 -15.31 6.40
CA TRP A 23 -6.52 -16.00 5.17
C TRP A 23 -5.39 -16.51 4.27
N PHE A 24 -4.19 -15.97 4.40
CA PHE A 24 -3.10 -16.24 3.44
C PHE A 24 -1.81 -16.74 4.08
N ALA A 25 -1.74 -16.94 5.40
CA ALA A 25 -0.61 -17.62 6.02
C ALA A 25 -0.51 -19.09 5.57
N SER A 26 -1.65 -19.74 5.41
CA SER A 26 -1.82 -21.09 4.88
C SER A 26 -3.07 -21.10 3.99
N PRO A 27 -2.95 -20.79 2.69
CA PRO A 27 -4.11 -20.63 1.81
C PRO A 27 -4.83 -21.97 1.60
N ASP A 28 -6.16 -21.95 1.72
CA ASP A 28 -7.02 -23.15 1.61
C ASP A 28 -7.09 -23.73 0.19
N SER A 29 -6.66 -22.96 -0.83
CA SER A 29 -6.68 -23.37 -2.23
C SER A 29 -5.56 -22.73 -3.04
N ALA A 30 -5.26 -23.31 -4.21
CA ALA A 30 -4.27 -22.78 -5.15
C ALA A 30 -4.62 -21.37 -5.66
N GLU A 31 -5.92 -21.06 -5.81
CA GLU A 31 -6.41 -19.73 -6.26
C GLU A 31 -6.00 -18.61 -5.27
N LEU A 32 -5.94 -18.94 -3.98
CA LEU A 32 -5.57 -18.03 -2.90
C LEU A 32 -4.06 -17.95 -2.66
N GLN A 33 -3.24 -18.67 -3.43
CA GLN A 33 -1.79 -18.52 -3.32
C GLN A 33 -1.33 -17.18 -3.90
N LEU A 34 -0.64 -16.40 -3.08
CA LEU A 34 -0.01 -15.11 -3.42
C LEU A 34 1.17 -15.15 -4.42
N SER A 35 1.49 -16.27 -5.07
CA SER A 35 2.62 -16.33 -6.01
C SER A 35 2.43 -15.35 -7.18
N ILE A 36 3.50 -14.66 -7.56
CA ILE A 36 3.57 -13.73 -8.71
C ILE A 36 4.79 -14.06 -9.58
N ASN A 37 4.68 -13.82 -10.88
CA ASN A 37 5.76 -14.03 -11.85
C ASN A 37 5.91 -12.80 -12.73
N VAL A 38 7.16 -12.38 -12.95
CA VAL A 38 7.49 -11.28 -13.86
C VAL A 38 6.84 -11.48 -15.24
N GLY A 39 6.25 -10.41 -15.77
CA GLY A 39 5.55 -10.40 -17.06
C GLY A 39 4.11 -10.91 -17.02
N MET A 40 3.68 -11.61 -15.96
CA MET A 40 2.29 -12.07 -15.81
C MET A 40 1.45 -10.99 -15.13
N ASN A 41 0.31 -10.62 -15.74
CA ASN A 41 -0.62 -9.62 -15.22
C ASN A 41 0.04 -8.26 -14.88
N GLY A 42 1.18 -7.95 -15.50
CA GLY A 42 1.93 -6.70 -15.29
C GLY A 42 2.91 -6.72 -14.10
N ALA A 43 3.08 -7.86 -13.43
CA ALA A 43 4.05 -8.01 -12.35
C ALA A 43 5.49 -7.81 -12.85
N ARG A 44 6.31 -7.14 -12.04
CA ARG A 44 7.75 -6.95 -12.28
C ARG A 44 8.65 -7.76 -11.36
N LEU A 45 8.07 -8.33 -10.30
CA LEU A 45 8.73 -9.24 -9.36
C LEU A 45 8.28 -10.68 -9.59
N SER A 46 9.14 -11.63 -9.22
CA SER A 46 8.84 -13.06 -9.20
C SER A 46 9.01 -13.59 -7.78
N HIS A 47 7.90 -13.95 -7.14
CA HIS A 47 7.87 -14.47 -5.77
C HIS A 47 6.97 -15.71 -5.73
N ASN A 48 7.43 -16.77 -5.07
CA ASN A 48 6.53 -17.82 -4.61
C ASN A 48 5.63 -17.30 -3.48
N HIS A 49 4.62 -18.07 -3.11
CA HIS A 49 3.67 -17.71 -2.05
C HIS A 49 4.34 -17.24 -0.75
N ALA A 50 5.27 -18.03 -0.19
CA ALA A 50 5.92 -17.71 1.07
C ALA A 50 6.72 -16.39 1.01
N ARG A 51 7.40 -16.14 -0.12
CA ARG A 51 8.16 -14.91 -0.34
C ARG A 51 7.24 -13.70 -0.53
N GLN A 52 6.16 -13.84 -1.31
CA GLN A 52 5.19 -12.75 -1.48
C GLN A 52 4.47 -12.45 -0.17
N TYR A 53 3.99 -13.47 0.55
CA TYR A 53 3.38 -13.34 1.87
C TYR A 53 4.30 -12.56 2.82
N THR A 54 5.58 -12.96 2.90
CA THR A 54 6.57 -12.27 3.74
C THR A 54 6.80 -10.83 3.29
N TYR A 55 6.92 -10.59 1.99
CA TYR A 55 7.10 -9.26 1.40
C TYR A 55 5.94 -8.31 1.70
N VAL A 56 4.69 -8.79 1.54
CA VAL A 56 3.48 -8.03 1.86
C VAL A 56 3.39 -7.76 3.36
N ARG A 57 3.62 -8.79 4.20
CA ARG A 57 3.58 -8.64 5.66
C ARG A 57 4.58 -7.60 6.14
N GLN A 58 5.83 -7.68 5.68
CA GLN A 58 6.87 -6.70 6.01
C GLN A 58 6.48 -5.27 5.60
N THR A 59 5.87 -5.12 4.41
CA THR A 59 5.40 -3.82 3.93
C THR A 59 4.27 -3.26 4.80
N LEU A 60 3.26 -4.07 5.12
CA LEU A 60 2.13 -3.62 5.93
C LEU A 60 2.55 -3.25 7.36
N TYR A 61 3.44 -4.02 7.98
CA TYR A 61 3.98 -3.66 9.29
C TYR A 61 4.81 -2.37 9.24
N LEU A 62 5.60 -2.18 8.18
CA LEU A 62 6.30 -0.92 7.97
C LEU A 62 5.32 0.25 7.86
N TRP A 63 4.31 0.14 7.00
CA TRP A 63 3.26 1.14 6.85
C TRP A 63 2.54 1.44 8.16
N ARG A 64 2.24 0.41 8.96
CA ARG A 64 1.63 0.55 10.28
C ARG A 64 2.49 1.40 11.22
N GLU A 65 3.80 1.17 11.26
CA GLU A 65 4.71 1.95 12.11
C GLU A 65 4.89 3.38 11.59
N ILE A 66 4.91 3.59 10.27
CA ILE A 66 4.92 4.93 9.66
C ILE A 66 3.66 5.70 10.04
N MET A 67 2.47 5.09 9.92
CA MET A 67 1.20 5.74 10.32
C MET A 67 1.21 6.05 11.82
N GLY A 68 1.81 5.20 12.65
CA GLY A 68 1.99 5.46 14.07
C GLY A 68 2.91 6.65 14.38
N ASP A 69 3.94 6.88 13.57
CA ASP A 69 4.93 7.94 13.76
C ASP A 69 4.66 9.18 12.87
N MET A 70 3.54 9.23 12.14
CA MET A 70 3.32 10.25 11.09
C MET A 70 3.33 11.68 11.63
N PHE A 71 2.79 11.95 12.82
CA PHE A 71 2.86 13.28 13.42
C PHE A 71 4.30 13.74 13.64
N ARG A 72 5.16 12.85 14.13
CA ARG A 72 6.58 13.15 14.31
C ARG A 72 7.26 13.33 12.96
N LEU A 73 6.99 12.45 11.99
CA LEU A 73 7.55 12.56 10.65
C LEU A 73 7.15 13.88 9.97
N TRP A 74 5.92 14.35 10.19
CA TRP A 74 5.44 15.64 9.69
C TRP A 74 6.25 16.80 10.28
N CYS A 75 6.41 16.85 11.61
CA CYS A 75 7.21 17.90 12.24
C CYS A 75 8.67 17.88 11.74
N LEU A 76 9.25 16.69 11.55
CA LEU A 76 10.60 16.55 11.01
C LEU A 76 10.68 16.98 9.54
N ALA A 77 9.61 16.78 8.76
CA ALA A 77 9.52 17.23 7.38
C ALA A 77 9.51 18.76 7.30
N GLU A 78 8.72 19.43 8.14
CA GLU A 78 8.72 20.89 8.23
C GLU A 78 10.10 21.44 8.62
N ASP A 79 10.72 20.82 9.62
CA ASP A 79 12.08 21.14 10.06
C ASP A 79 13.12 21.03 8.94
N ASP A 80 13.03 20.00 8.09
CA ASP A 80 13.93 19.80 6.96
C ASP A 80 13.65 20.81 5.82
N LEU A 81 12.38 21.08 5.51
CA LEU A 81 11.95 22.02 4.47
C LEU A 81 12.35 23.47 4.81
N LEU A 82 12.17 23.88 6.07
CA LEU A 82 12.38 25.25 6.55
C LEU A 82 13.80 25.52 7.06
N LYS A 83 14.71 24.54 6.95
CA LYS A 83 16.09 24.68 7.42
C LYS A 83 16.80 25.80 6.65
N ARG A 84 17.18 26.87 7.36
CA ARG A 84 17.79 28.10 6.80
C ARG A 84 18.98 27.89 5.85
N ASN A 85 19.75 26.83 6.04
CA ASN A 85 20.94 26.51 5.24
C ASN A 85 20.75 25.27 4.34
N SER A 86 19.51 24.84 4.11
CA SER A 86 19.15 23.73 3.23
C SER A 86 18.38 24.27 2.04
N TYR A 87 19.08 24.58 0.95
CA TYR A 87 18.44 25.09 -0.26
C TYR A 87 17.97 23.94 -1.15
N TYR A 88 16.87 24.13 -1.88
CA TYR A 88 16.49 23.21 -2.93
C TYR A 88 17.26 23.51 -4.23
N ARG A 89 17.46 22.47 -5.04
CA ARG A 89 17.90 22.57 -6.43
C ARG A 89 16.74 22.20 -7.34
N LEU A 90 16.42 23.07 -8.30
CA LEU A 90 15.47 22.73 -9.34
C LEU A 90 16.14 21.74 -10.30
N THR A 91 15.63 20.51 -10.35
CA THR A 91 16.26 19.37 -11.04
C THR A 91 15.20 18.62 -11.83
N ASP A 92 15.51 18.25 -13.09
CA ASP A 92 14.71 17.27 -13.82
C ASP A 92 15.00 15.88 -13.25
N THR A 93 14.00 15.23 -12.68
CA THR A 93 14.15 13.94 -12.00
C THR A 93 13.81 12.75 -12.92
N GLY A 94 13.49 13.01 -14.20
CA GLY A 94 12.89 12.01 -15.09
C GLY A 94 11.38 11.84 -14.89
N GLN A 95 10.84 12.33 -13.76
CA GLN A 95 9.41 12.43 -13.47
C GLN A 95 8.89 13.88 -13.62
N GLY A 96 9.68 14.74 -14.27
CA GLY A 96 9.43 16.17 -14.41
C GLY A 96 10.35 17.04 -13.52
N LEU A 97 10.15 18.35 -13.61
CA LEU A 97 10.98 19.34 -12.94
C LEU A 97 10.57 19.51 -11.47
N ASN A 98 11.44 19.10 -10.55
CA ASN A 98 11.17 19.08 -9.12
C ASN A 98 12.14 19.94 -8.30
N ARG A 99 11.67 20.45 -7.17
CA ARG A 99 12.52 21.07 -6.14
C ARG A 99 13.13 19.96 -5.29
N VAL A 100 14.38 19.60 -5.58
CA VAL A 100 15.10 18.56 -4.84
C VAL A 100 15.80 19.19 -3.63
N GLN A 101 15.49 18.71 -2.43
CA GLN A 101 16.04 19.22 -1.16
C GLN A 101 16.36 18.06 -0.23
N ALA A 102 17.54 18.08 0.39
CA ALA A 102 17.92 17.09 1.38
C ALA A 102 16.99 17.14 2.61
N ALA A 103 16.59 15.97 3.09
CA ALA A 103 15.74 15.82 4.28
C ALA A 103 16.35 14.85 5.31
N PRO A 104 17.51 15.21 5.91
CA PRO A 104 18.27 14.31 6.77
C PRO A 104 17.51 13.87 8.03
N LYS A 105 16.63 14.70 8.60
CA LYS A 105 15.89 14.35 9.82
C LYS A 105 14.83 13.30 9.52
N VAL A 106 14.03 13.50 8.47
CA VAL A 106 13.03 12.52 8.02
C VAL A 106 13.72 11.24 7.59
N SER A 107 14.83 11.31 6.83
CA SER A 107 15.60 10.13 6.42
C SER A 107 16.07 9.33 7.63
N SER A 108 16.68 9.98 8.62
CA SER A 108 17.15 9.30 9.85
C SER A 108 16.00 8.64 10.62
N ALA A 109 14.86 9.34 10.78
CA ALA A 109 13.69 8.79 11.45
C ALA A 109 13.15 7.56 10.72
N MET A 110 13.11 7.61 9.39
CA MET A 110 12.58 6.54 8.55
C MET A 110 13.47 5.29 8.57
N HIS A 111 14.79 5.46 8.53
CA HIS A 111 15.73 4.36 8.77
C HIS A 111 15.54 3.74 10.17
N GLY A 112 15.29 4.58 11.19
CA GLY A 112 14.97 4.10 12.53
C GLY A 112 13.69 3.25 12.57
N ILE A 113 12.62 3.67 11.90
CA ILE A 113 11.36 2.89 11.79
C ILE A 113 11.62 1.56 11.09
N LEU A 114 12.32 1.58 9.94
CA LEU A 114 12.64 0.39 9.16
C LEU A 114 13.42 -0.64 9.99
N ASN A 115 14.49 -0.19 10.67
CA ASN A 115 15.30 -1.08 11.51
C ASN A 115 14.48 -1.72 12.63
N ARG A 116 13.59 -0.96 13.29
CA ARG A 116 12.69 -1.53 14.30
C ARG A 116 11.75 -2.58 13.71
N CYS A 117 11.19 -2.33 12.52
CA CYS A 117 10.34 -3.30 11.82
C CYS A 117 11.10 -4.58 11.48
N MET A 118 12.30 -4.46 10.91
CA MET A 118 13.16 -5.58 10.55
C MET A 118 13.52 -6.43 11.76
N HIS A 119 13.91 -5.79 12.87
CA HIS A 119 14.22 -6.50 14.11
C HIS A 119 12.99 -7.20 14.72
N ARG A 120 11.82 -6.55 14.72
CA ARG A 120 10.59 -7.12 15.29
C ARG A 120 10.09 -8.32 14.49
N LEU A 121 10.13 -8.26 13.16
CA LEU A 121 9.58 -9.31 12.30
C LEU A 121 10.51 -10.51 12.14
N GLY A 122 11.82 -10.32 12.33
CA GLY A 122 12.82 -11.37 12.15
C GLY A 122 12.87 -11.92 10.70
N GLY A 123 13.68 -12.95 10.49
CA GLY A 123 13.67 -13.73 9.23
C GLY A 123 14.27 -13.06 7.99
N GLY A 124 14.97 -11.92 8.15
CA GLY A 124 15.56 -11.15 7.05
C GLY A 124 14.55 -10.27 6.29
N TRP A 125 15.02 -9.32 5.48
CA TRP A 125 14.17 -8.41 4.71
C TRP A 125 14.03 -8.89 3.26
N VAL A 126 12.80 -8.96 2.74
CA VAL A 126 12.53 -9.31 1.35
C VAL A 126 12.39 -8.02 0.54
N GLY A 127 13.21 -7.86 -0.50
CA GLY A 127 13.26 -6.66 -1.35
C GLY A 127 14.36 -5.68 -0.91
N SER A 128 14.37 -4.48 -1.49
CA SER A 128 15.34 -3.45 -1.14
C SER A 128 14.95 -2.72 0.15
N SER A 129 15.94 -2.40 0.98
CA SER A 129 15.82 -1.57 2.19
C SER A 129 16.16 -0.10 1.93
N VAL A 130 16.44 0.28 0.67
CA VAL A 130 16.75 1.66 0.29
C VAL A 130 15.56 2.55 0.55
N VAL A 131 15.80 3.64 1.28
CA VAL A 131 14.87 4.75 1.52
C VAL A 131 15.34 5.93 0.66
N HIS A 132 14.50 6.34 -0.29
CA HIS A 132 14.74 7.49 -1.15
C HIS A 132 14.26 8.75 -0.46
N LEU A 133 15.11 9.78 -0.40
CA LEU A 133 14.74 11.06 0.18
C LEU A 133 15.72 12.18 -0.20
N GLY A 134 15.21 13.26 -0.77
CA GLY A 134 16.04 14.35 -1.28
C GLY A 134 16.77 13.96 -2.58
N ASP A 135 16.20 13.07 -3.38
CA ASP A 135 16.76 12.56 -4.63
C ASP A 135 15.74 12.58 -5.78
N HIS A 136 16.02 11.90 -6.89
CA HIS A 136 15.12 11.89 -8.04
C HIS A 136 13.82 11.09 -7.82
N ASN A 137 13.82 10.13 -6.87
CA ASN A 137 12.67 9.27 -6.58
C ASN A 137 11.73 9.90 -5.55
N VAL A 138 12.30 10.57 -4.53
CA VAL A 138 11.53 11.34 -3.53
C VAL A 138 12.22 12.70 -3.36
N PRO A 139 11.83 13.73 -4.13
CA PRO A 139 12.56 15.00 -4.24
C PRO A 139 12.79 15.75 -2.93
N ASN A 140 11.87 15.69 -1.99
CA ASN A 140 11.95 16.45 -0.75
C ASN A 140 11.01 15.83 0.31
N ALA A 141 11.06 16.38 1.53
CA ALA A 141 10.25 15.89 2.64
C ALA A 141 8.73 16.06 2.42
N LEU A 142 8.29 17.05 1.63
CA LEU A 142 6.86 17.23 1.30
C LEU A 142 6.35 16.07 0.44
N MET A 143 7.11 15.70 -0.61
CA MET A 143 6.78 14.56 -1.46
C MET A 143 6.77 13.24 -0.67
N PHE A 144 7.65 13.11 0.34
CA PHE A 144 7.62 11.96 1.25
C PHE A 144 6.32 11.89 2.06
N ILE A 145 5.90 12.99 2.68
CA ILE A 145 4.66 13.03 3.46
C ILE A 145 3.47 12.73 2.55
N ASP A 146 3.36 13.40 1.41
CA ASP A 146 2.27 13.17 0.45
C ASP A 146 2.21 11.70 0.04
N LYS A 147 3.36 11.10 -0.31
CA LYS A 147 3.48 9.69 -0.66
C LYS A 147 2.90 8.80 0.43
N TYR A 148 3.34 8.91 1.67
CA TYR A 148 2.87 8.01 2.73
C TYR A 148 1.45 8.30 3.22
N THR A 149 0.90 9.49 2.99
CA THR A 149 -0.53 9.75 3.22
C THR A 149 -1.45 8.98 2.26
N GLN A 150 -0.91 8.41 1.17
CA GLN A 150 -1.67 7.56 0.27
C GLN A 150 -2.00 6.19 0.87
N VAL A 151 -1.20 5.67 1.81
CA VAL A 151 -1.44 4.36 2.44
C VAL A 151 -2.88 4.22 2.97
N PRO A 152 -3.37 5.12 3.84
CA PRO A 152 -4.73 5.04 4.34
C PRO A 152 -5.80 5.39 3.30
N ARG A 153 -5.48 6.22 2.30
CA ARG A 153 -6.38 6.51 1.16
C ARG A 153 -6.61 5.31 0.26
N ILE A 154 -5.64 4.40 0.18
CA ILE A 154 -5.76 3.14 -0.56
C ILE A 154 -6.47 2.10 0.31
N LEU A 155 -5.96 1.85 1.52
CA LEU A 155 -6.44 0.76 2.36
C LEU A 155 -7.81 1.03 2.98
N GLY A 156 -8.13 2.27 3.35
CA GLY A 156 -9.41 2.62 3.96
C GLY A 156 -10.60 2.22 3.08
N PRO A 157 -10.69 2.72 1.84
CA PRO A 157 -11.74 2.33 0.90
C PRO A 157 -11.75 0.84 0.55
N LEU A 158 -10.57 0.22 0.38
CA LEU A 158 -10.47 -1.22 0.11
C LEU A 158 -11.07 -2.06 1.24
N ILE A 159 -10.64 -1.82 2.48
CA ILE A 159 -11.12 -2.54 3.65
C ILE A 159 -12.61 -2.31 3.85
N ARG A 160 -13.08 -1.08 3.66
CA ARG A 160 -14.51 -0.77 3.70
C ARG A 160 -15.30 -1.60 2.70
N VAL A 161 -14.85 -1.70 1.44
CA VAL A 161 -15.53 -2.54 0.43
C VAL A 161 -15.58 -4.00 0.89
N VAL A 162 -14.45 -4.54 1.38
CA VAL A 162 -14.36 -5.93 1.83
C VAL A 162 -15.32 -6.21 2.98
N GLU A 163 -15.37 -5.35 4.00
CA GLU A 163 -16.29 -5.48 5.13
C GLU A 163 -17.77 -5.30 4.72
N GLU A 164 -18.02 -4.43 3.73
CA GLU A 164 -19.35 -4.07 3.28
C GLU A 164 -20.03 -5.14 2.42
N VAL A 165 -19.28 -6.06 1.79
CA VAL A 165 -19.86 -7.11 0.94
C VAL A 165 -20.97 -7.88 1.66
N GLU A 166 -20.74 -8.27 2.91
CA GLU A 166 -21.72 -9.03 3.69
C GLU A 166 -23.00 -8.22 3.94
N ARG A 167 -22.85 -6.95 4.34
CA ARG A 167 -24.01 -6.07 4.58
C ARG A 167 -24.77 -5.81 3.30
N ALA A 168 -24.09 -5.60 2.17
CA ALA A 168 -24.71 -5.40 0.87
C ALA A 168 -25.54 -6.62 0.44
N CYS A 169 -25.00 -7.84 0.56
CA CYS A 169 -25.73 -9.07 0.26
C CYS A 169 -26.94 -9.28 1.18
N ARG A 170 -26.83 -8.98 2.48
CA ARG A 170 -27.96 -9.06 3.42
C ARG A 170 -29.06 -8.02 3.13
N SER A 171 -28.68 -6.87 2.57
CA SER A 171 -29.60 -5.76 2.33
C SER A 171 -30.33 -5.86 0.98
N ASP A 172 -29.74 -6.51 -0.02
CA ASP A 172 -30.32 -6.65 -1.36
C ASP A 172 -30.11 -8.07 -1.93
N ALA A 173 -31.21 -8.79 -2.14
CA ALA A 173 -31.21 -10.15 -2.68
C ALA A 173 -30.58 -10.24 -4.08
N LYS A 174 -30.63 -9.19 -4.90
CA LYS A 174 -29.98 -9.16 -6.22
C LYS A 174 -28.46 -9.09 -6.08
N VAL A 175 -27.97 -8.36 -5.08
CA VAL A 175 -26.54 -8.32 -4.76
C VAL A 175 -26.07 -9.69 -4.26
N SER A 176 -26.83 -10.33 -3.38
CA SER A 176 -26.52 -11.70 -2.92
C SER A 176 -26.47 -12.68 -4.10
N ALA A 177 -27.50 -12.69 -4.95
CA ALA A 177 -27.55 -13.56 -6.12
C ALA A 177 -26.38 -13.33 -7.09
N TYR A 178 -26.00 -12.06 -7.31
CA TYR A 178 -24.82 -11.73 -8.11
C TYR A 178 -23.54 -12.29 -7.49
N VAL A 179 -23.30 -12.02 -6.19
CA VAL A 179 -22.08 -12.46 -5.50
C VAL A 179 -21.98 -13.98 -5.47
N GLU A 180 -23.08 -14.68 -5.19
CA GLU A 180 -23.15 -16.14 -5.21
C GLU A 180 -22.89 -16.69 -6.63
N SER A 181 -23.47 -16.08 -7.66
CA SER A 181 -23.28 -16.54 -9.05
C SER A 181 -21.85 -16.40 -9.56
N VAL A 182 -21.13 -15.35 -9.14
CA VAL A 182 -19.77 -15.04 -9.63
C VAL A 182 -18.69 -15.64 -8.72
N PHE A 183 -18.88 -15.54 -7.40
CA PHE A 183 -17.86 -15.88 -6.41
C PHE A 183 -18.22 -17.10 -5.57
N GLY A 184 -19.46 -17.57 -5.60
CA GLY A 184 -19.96 -18.69 -4.80
C GLY A 184 -20.36 -18.28 -3.39
N THR A 185 -19.46 -17.61 -2.65
CA THR A 185 -19.73 -17.13 -1.29
C THR A 185 -19.20 -15.72 -1.07
N VAL A 186 -19.77 -15.02 -0.07
CA VAL A 186 -19.29 -13.72 0.39
C VAL A 186 -17.82 -13.79 0.81
N GLU A 187 -17.46 -14.81 1.60
CA GLU A 187 -16.07 -15.00 2.06
C GLU A 187 -15.11 -15.21 0.88
N ARG A 188 -15.50 -16.01 -0.12
CA ARG A 188 -14.68 -16.21 -1.32
C ARG A 188 -14.52 -14.91 -2.12
N CYS A 189 -15.57 -14.09 -2.22
CA CYS A 189 -15.49 -12.76 -2.83
C CYS A 189 -14.47 -11.86 -2.11
N GLN A 190 -14.56 -11.77 -0.78
CA GLN A 190 -13.64 -10.99 0.07
C GLN A 190 -12.18 -11.49 -0.08
N LYS A 191 -11.97 -12.81 -0.01
CA LYS A 191 -10.66 -13.43 -0.21
C LYS A 191 -10.09 -13.18 -1.61
N ILE A 192 -10.90 -13.20 -2.67
CA ILE A 192 -10.45 -12.91 -4.04
C ILE A 192 -9.97 -11.45 -4.16
N ILE A 193 -10.72 -10.49 -3.62
CA ILE A 193 -10.34 -9.07 -3.62
C ILE A 193 -9.00 -8.89 -2.90
N MET A 194 -8.87 -9.43 -1.67
CA MET A 194 -7.64 -9.30 -0.88
C MET A 194 -6.46 -10.07 -1.50
N CYS A 195 -6.70 -11.22 -2.11
CA CYS A 195 -5.67 -12.00 -2.82
C CYS A 195 -5.08 -11.20 -3.98
N ASP A 196 -5.94 -10.60 -4.82
CA ASP A 196 -5.48 -9.77 -5.94
C ASP A 196 -4.72 -8.53 -5.45
N PHE A 197 -5.18 -7.88 -4.38
CA PHE A 197 -4.46 -6.78 -3.76
C PHE A 197 -3.06 -7.22 -3.27
N PHE A 198 -2.96 -8.28 -2.46
CA PHE A 198 -1.68 -8.76 -1.93
C PHE A 198 -0.72 -9.29 -3.01
N LYS A 199 -1.23 -9.73 -4.15
CA LYS A 199 -0.41 -10.04 -5.32
C LYS A 199 0.06 -8.77 -6.01
N HIS A 200 -0.88 -7.93 -6.45
CA HIS A 200 -0.64 -6.96 -7.51
C HIS A 200 -0.47 -5.51 -7.02
N ALA A 201 -0.83 -5.22 -5.78
CA ALA A 201 -0.41 -3.96 -5.13
C ALA A 201 1.04 -4.02 -4.61
N PHE A 202 1.70 -5.18 -4.72
CA PHE A 202 3.05 -5.45 -4.19
C PHE A 202 3.90 -6.23 -5.22
N ASP A 203 3.69 -6.00 -6.52
CA ASP A 203 4.33 -6.76 -7.59
C ASP A 203 5.45 -6.01 -8.33
N GLY A 204 5.83 -4.82 -7.87
CA GLY A 204 6.88 -4.00 -8.47
C GLY A 204 6.41 -3.18 -9.68
N SER A 205 5.14 -3.27 -10.07
CA SER A 205 4.57 -2.48 -11.14
C SER A 205 4.48 -0.98 -10.79
N GLY A 206 4.31 -0.13 -11.80
CA GLY A 206 4.20 1.33 -11.64
C GLY A 206 5.53 2.10 -11.61
N ALA A 207 6.67 1.43 -11.48
CA ALA A 207 7.98 2.07 -11.59
C ALA A 207 8.39 2.30 -13.07
N ASP A 208 9.28 3.26 -13.34
CA ASP A 208 9.67 3.61 -14.71
C ASP A 208 10.71 2.65 -15.31
N ASN A 209 11.52 2.00 -14.48
CA ASN A 209 12.57 1.08 -14.96
C ASN A 209 12.68 -0.20 -14.09
N PHE A 210 13.51 -1.15 -14.52
CA PHE A 210 13.69 -2.45 -13.84
C PHE A 210 14.54 -2.33 -12.56
N PHE A 211 15.42 -1.33 -12.47
CA PHE A 211 16.26 -1.10 -11.29
C PHE A 211 15.44 -0.52 -10.12
N ASP A 212 14.43 0.27 -10.43
CA ASP A 212 13.48 0.87 -9.50
C ASP A 212 12.20 0.03 -9.33
N ALA A 213 12.21 -1.27 -9.71
CA ALA A 213 11.05 -2.17 -9.81
C ALA A 213 10.27 -2.43 -8.49
N GLY A 214 9.77 -1.36 -7.88
CA GLY A 214 8.93 -1.27 -6.69
C GLY A 214 9.48 -1.93 -5.43
N SER A 215 10.70 -2.48 -5.43
CA SER A 215 11.18 -3.27 -4.28
C SER A 215 11.74 -2.42 -3.13
N CYS A 216 12.19 -1.19 -3.41
CA CYS A 216 12.63 -0.23 -2.40
C CYS A 216 11.47 0.20 -1.51
N ILE A 217 11.79 0.87 -0.40
CA ILE A 217 10.80 1.22 0.63
C ILE A 217 9.69 2.09 0.06
N ASP A 218 10.06 3.07 -0.74
CA ASP A 218 9.13 3.98 -1.42
C ASP A 218 8.48 3.33 -2.64
N GLY A 219 9.18 2.42 -3.31
CA GLY A 219 8.70 1.71 -4.50
C GLY A 219 7.51 0.78 -4.22
N ARG A 220 7.42 0.24 -3.00
CA ARG A 220 6.31 -0.62 -2.57
C ARG A 220 4.95 0.07 -2.72
N LEU A 221 4.91 1.36 -2.38
CA LEU A 221 3.67 2.15 -2.47
C LEU A 221 3.33 2.52 -3.92
N THR A 222 4.33 2.63 -4.79
CA THR A 222 4.13 2.86 -6.23
C THR A 222 3.32 1.71 -6.86
N SER A 223 3.58 0.45 -6.47
CA SER A 223 2.81 -0.69 -6.97
C SER A 223 1.35 -0.66 -6.48
N ALA A 224 1.11 -0.26 -5.24
CA ALA A 224 -0.23 -0.10 -4.71
C ALA A 224 -1.02 1.01 -5.41
N TRP A 225 -0.36 2.13 -5.72
CA TRP A 225 -0.94 3.19 -6.54
C TRP A 225 -1.30 2.70 -7.95
N ASN A 226 -0.39 1.95 -8.59
CA ASN A 226 -0.66 1.37 -9.90
C ASN A 226 -1.81 0.35 -9.87
N TRP A 227 -1.95 -0.44 -8.79
CA TRP A 227 -3.11 -1.31 -8.60
C TRP A 227 -4.42 -0.53 -8.55
N CYS A 228 -4.45 0.61 -7.85
CA CYS A 228 -5.62 1.50 -7.80
C CYS A 228 -6.04 1.99 -9.19
N SER A 229 -5.07 2.28 -10.08
CA SER A 229 -5.33 2.70 -11.47
C SER A 229 -5.82 1.59 -12.41
N LYS A 230 -5.95 0.35 -11.90
CA LYS A 230 -6.35 -0.82 -12.69
C LYS A 230 -7.51 -1.59 -12.05
N VAL A 231 -7.96 -1.20 -10.86
CA VAL A 231 -8.98 -1.95 -10.10
C VAL A 231 -10.30 -2.03 -10.88
N GLU A 232 -10.59 -1.03 -11.70
CA GLU A 232 -11.79 -0.94 -12.54
C GLU A 232 -11.85 -2.01 -13.63
N LYS A 233 -10.70 -2.62 -13.95
CA LYS A 233 -10.58 -3.70 -14.95
C LYS A 233 -10.72 -5.09 -14.33
N LYS A 234 -10.88 -5.19 -13.00
CA LYS A 234 -10.92 -6.45 -12.28
C LYS A 234 -12.33 -7.03 -12.26
N VAL A 235 -12.44 -8.36 -12.25
CA VAL A 235 -13.72 -9.07 -12.27
C VAL A 235 -14.62 -8.71 -11.08
N TYR A 236 -14.03 -8.32 -9.96
CA TYR A 236 -14.72 -7.90 -8.74
C TYR A 236 -15.04 -6.39 -8.70
N TRP A 237 -14.74 -5.62 -9.74
CA TRP A 237 -15.07 -4.19 -9.79
C TRP A 237 -16.56 -3.89 -9.56
N PRO A 238 -17.53 -4.65 -10.09
CA PRO A 238 -18.93 -4.41 -9.77
C PRO A 238 -19.23 -4.47 -8.27
N VAL A 239 -18.51 -5.33 -7.51
CA VAL A 239 -18.65 -5.41 -6.05
C VAL A 239 -18.23 -4.10 -5.38
N PHE A 240 -17.17 -3.44 -5.85
CA PHE A 240 -16.79 -2.12 -5.35
C PHE A 240 -17.94 -1.12 -5.49
N LYS A 241 -18.58 -1.07 -6.67
CA LYS A 241 -19.72 -0.18 -6.92
C LYS A 241 -20.93 -0.51 -6.06
N LEU A 242 -21.26 -1.79 -5.93
CA LEU A 242 -22.38 -2.26 -5.11
C LEU A 242 -22.16 -2.00 -3.61
N CYS A 243 -20.90 -1.99 -3.16
CA CYS A 243 -20.52 -1.65 -1.78
C CYS A 243 -20.33 -0.13 -1.56
N GLY A 244 -20.75 0.72 -2.49
CA GLY A 244 -20.71 2.17 -2.35
C GLY A 244 -19.33 2.80 -2.50
N PHE A 245 -18.39 2.15 -3.21
CA PHE A 245 -17.09 2.74 -3.52
C PHE A 245 -17.22 3.97 -4.42
N ALA A 246 -16.77 5.12 -3.89
CA ALA A 246 -16.75 6.40 -4.59
C ALA A 246 -15.40 6.66 -5.30
N GLY A 247 -14.29 6.22 -4.71
CA GLY A 247 -12.93 6.46 -5.18
C GLY A 247 -11.92 6.32 -4.04
N PHE A 248 -10.62 6.33 -4.36
CA PHE A 248 -9.55 6.31 -3.37
C PHE A 248 -9.27 7.68 -2.76
N ASP A 249 -9.59 8.76 -3.49
CA ASP A 249 -9.49 10.14 -3.00
C ASP A 249 -10.76 10.62 -2.26
N GLY A 250 -11.75 9.75 -2.10
CA GLY A 250 -13.06 10.08 -1.54
C GLY A 250 -13.97 10.84 -2.51
N ASP A 251 -15.11 11.31 -2.01
CA ASP A 251 -15.88 12.34 -2.73
C ASP A 251 -15.23 13.71 -2.44
N PHE A 252 -14.89 14.46 -3.48
CA PHE A 252 -14.72 15.91 -3.34
C PHE A 252 -16.11 16.49 -3.05
N LYS A 253 -16.45 16.65 -1.77
CA LYS A 253 -17.63 17.39 -1.31
C LYS A 253 -17.22 18.75 -0.78
#